data_AF-A0A2D0H7W4-F1
#
_entry.id   AF-A0A2D0H7W4-F1
#
_cell.length_a   1.000
_cell.length_b   1.000
_cell.length_c   1.000
_cell.angle_alpha   90.00
_cell.angle_beta   90.00
_cell.angle_gamma   90.00
#
_symmetry.space_group_name_H-M   'P 1'
#
loop_
_entity.id
_entity.type
_entity.pdbx_description
1 polymer ?
#
loop_
_entity_poly.entity_id
_entity_poly.type
_entity_poly.pdbx_seq_one_letter_code
_entity_poly.pdbx_strand_id
1 'polypeptide(L)'
;QKEDAGEFERIANLPHGIRTAKFSMQQNGTYVFCEASDPNRPDIKGYQQLFLLDDEGNIVSRDIPRILGAIKADSTTPSLTVRKEHNSAVMRVKCQFAEEVKHRQAEREFNQRLTQGQRYILRELRIFFKLITDEEVKGQVNILEKTFRSSMIQVINRELNILRRNGFIGQELFNQLVQIYRQHNMHEWLNNNSLPTLSVPIPIIICSEALE
;
A
#
# COMPACT_ATOMS: atom_id res chain seq x y z
N GLN A 1 9.11 2.78 24.19
CA GLN A 1 7.87 3.58 24.25
C GLN A 1 7.46 3.94 25.68
N LYS A 2 7.54 3.04 26.67
CA LYS A 2 7.15 3.36 28.06
C LYS A 2 8.13 4.24 28.84
N GLU A 3 9.41 4.28 28.46
CA GLU A 3 10.46 4.93 29.26
C GLU A 3 10.82 6.34 28.81
N ASP A 4 10.63 6.68 27.52
CA ASP A 4 10.80 8.04 27.00
C ASP A 4 9.93 8.23 25.75
N ALA A 5 8.83 8.97 25.91
CA ALA A 5 7.89 9.24 24.83
C ALA A 5 8.41 10.32 23.86
N GLY A 6 9.19 11.28 24.37
CA GLY A 6 9.74 12.37 23.56
C GLY A 6 10.81 11.88 22.60
N GLU A 7 11.68 10.99 23.07
CA GLU A 7 12.70 10.37 22.21
C GLU A 7 12.07 9.46 21.14
N PHE A 8 10.99 8.75 21.47
CA PHE A 8 10.24 7.98 20.49
C PHE A 8 9.65 8.87 19.38
N GLU A 9 9.02 9.99 19.77
CA GLU A 9 8.44 10.94 18.82
C GLU A 9 9.53 11.59 17.93
N ARG A 10 10.69 11.92 18.52
CA ARG A 10 11.84 12.41 17.77
C ARG A 10 12.30 11.40 16.71
N ILE A 11 12.49 10.14 17.09
CA ILE A 11 12.95 9.07 16.18
C ILE A 11 11.92 8.80 15.09
N ALA A 12 10.63 8.76 15.43
CA ALA A 12 9.54 8.51 14.48
C ALA A 12 9.45 9.59 13.39
N ASN A 13 9.87 10.82 13.70
CA ASN A 13 9.85 11.95 12.78
C ASN A 13 11.18 12.21 12.08
N LEU A 14 12.19 11.33 12.24
CA LEU A 14 13.46 11.50 11.53
C LEU A 14 13.27 11.30 10.02
N PRO A 15 14.02 12.05 9.18
CA PRO A 15 14.01 11.86 7.74
C PRO A 15 14.36 10.43 7.36
N HIS A 16 13.72 9.92 6.30
CA HIS A 16 14.10 8.64 5.71
C HIS A 16 15.54 8.63 5.22
N GLY A 17 16.13 7.45 5.15
CA GLY A 17 17.48 7.26 4.64
C GLY A 17 18.58 7.38 5.68
N ILE A 18 18.26 7.21 6.98
CA ILE A 18 19.27 7.16 8.04
C ILE A 18 20.25 6.01 7.77
N ARG A 19 21.54 6.30 7.90
CA ARG A 19 22.66 5.36 7.71
C ARG A 19 23.52 5.35 8.97
N THR A 20 23.65 4.21 9.60
CA THR A 20 24.51 4.01 10.77
C THR A 20 25.43 2.81 10.55
N ALA A 21 26.43 2.67 11.41
CA ALA A 21 27.27 1.49 11.49
C ALA A 21 27.54 1.18 12.96
N LYS A 22 27.66 -0.11 13.29
CA LYS A 22 28.06 -0.56 14.61
C LYS A 22 28.96 -1.78 14.51
N PHE A 23 29.74 -1.99 15.57
CA PHE A 23 30.51 -3.22 15.72
C PHE A 23 29.59 -4.40 16.08
N SER A 24 29.87 -5.58 15.54
CA SER A 24 29.11 -6.80 15.74
C SER A 24 30.05 -8.00 15.81
N MET A 25 30.18 -8.60 16.99
CA MET A 25 31.00 -9.81 17.16
C MET A 25 30.38 -11.07 16.54
N GLN A 26 29.06 -11.07 16.31
CA GLN A 26 28.31 -12.27 15.96
C GLN A 26 28.12 -12.41 14.45
N GLN A 27 27.99 -11.29 13.75
CA GLN A 27 27.68 -11.28 12.33
C GLN A 27 28.10 -9.96 11.70
N ASN A 28 28.92 -10.07 10.65
CA ASN A 28 29.21 -8.97 9.76
C ASN A 28 28.17 -8.93 8.65
N GLY A 29 27.83 -7.72 8.18
CA GLY A 29 26.89 -7.56 7.08
C GLY A 29 26.19 -6.22 7.06
N THR A 30 25.03 -6.18 6.40
CA THR A 30 24.27 -4.94 6.23
C THR A 30 22.79 -5.18 6.45
N TYR A 31 22.19 -4.37 7.32
CA TYR A 31 20.76 -4.31 7.52
C TYR A 31 20.13 -3.21 6.67
N VAL A 32 19.01 -3.50 6.01
CA VAL A 32 18.25 -2.51 5.22
C VAL A 32 16.77 -2.64 5.51
N PHE A 33 16.12 -1.52 5.83
CA PHE A 33 14.67 -1.43 6.02
C PHE A 33 14.02 -0.64 4.89
N CYS A 34 13.10 -1.28 4.17
CA CYS A 34 12.39 -0.70 3.04
C CYS A 34 10.90 -0.56 3.33
N GLU A 35 10.29 0.47 2.76
CA GLU A 35 8.85 0.66 2.74
C GLU A 35 8.39 1.06 1.33
N ALA A 36 7.25 0.53 0.91
CA ALA A 36 6.55 0.95 -0.29
C ALA A 36 5.36 1.84 0.14
N SER A 37 5.63 3.14 0.27
CA SER A 37 4.70 4.11 0.83
C SER A 37 3.75 4.67 -0.23
N ASP A 38 2.50 4.93 0.15
CA ASP A 38 1.50 5.49 -0.74
C ASP A 38 1.48 7.03 -0.60
N PRO A 39 1.84 7.79 -1.65
CA PRO A 39 1.84 9.26 -1.57
C PRO A 39 0.45 9.87 -1.32
N ASN A 40 -0.63 9.14 -1.63
CA ASN A 40 -2.01 9.57 -1.41
C ASN A 40 -2.57 9.16 -0.04
N ARG A 41 -1.80 8.38 0.74
CA ARG A 41 -2.14 7.87 2.08
C ARG A 41 -0.91 7.87 3.00
N PRO A 42 -0.29 9.04 3.25
CA PRO A 42 0.92 9.13 4.08
C PRO A 42 0.69 8.73 5.54
N ASP A 43 -0.58 8.72 5.99
CA ASP A 43 -1.02 8.31 7.32
C ASP A 43 -0.99 6.79 7.52
N ILE A 44 -0.93 6.00 6.44
CA ILE A 44 -0.95 4.54 6.48
C ILE A 44 0.43 4.00 6.11
N LYS A 45 1.00 3.17 6.98
CA LYS A 45 2.24 2.45 6.69
C LYS A 45 2.05 1.52 5.50
N GLY A 46 2.95 1.65 4.53
CA GLY A 46 2.97 0.86 3.32
C GLY A 46 3.43 -0.59 3.52
N TYR A 47 3.69 -1.27 2.42
CA TYR A 47 4.32 -2.60 2.49
C TYR A 47 5.77 -2.44 2.98
N GLN A 48 6.11 -3.12 4.06
CA GLN A 48 7.41 -2.99 4.72
C GLN A 48 8.18 -4.31 4.63
N GLN A 49 9.50 -4.22 4.46
CA GLN A 49 10.36 -5.39 4.43
C GLN A 49 11.74 -5.11 5.03
N LEU A 50 12.23 -6.07 5.83
CA LEU A 50 13.58 -6.05 6.39
C LEU A 50 14.49 -6.99 5.59
N PHE A 51 15.71 -6.56 5.36
CA PHE A 51 16.74 -7.35 4.70
C PHE A 51 18.00 -7.36 5.56
N LEU A 52 18.56 -8.55 5.75
CA LEU A 52 19.88 -8.74 6.32
C LEU A 52 20.78 -9.34 5.24
N LEU A 53 21.86 -8.64 4.96
CA LEU A 53 22.87 -9.00 3.98
C LEU A 53 24.12 -9.56 4.68
N ASP A 54 24.84 -10.44 4.00
CA ASP A 54 26.23 -10.76 4.35
C ASP A 54 27.21 -9.67 3.88
N ASP A 55 28.50 -9.88 4.12
CA ASP A 55 29.59 -9.00 3.68
C ASP A 55 29.72 -8.89 2.16
N GLU A 56 29.24 -9.88 1.41
CA GLU A 56 29.23 -9.87 -0.06
C GLU A 56 28.03 -9.08 -0.62
N GLY A 57 27.04 -8.78 0.23
CA GLY A 57 25.82 -8.07 -0.11
C GLY A 57 24.68 -8.99 -0.59
N ASN A 58 24.74 -10.29 -0.32
CA ASN A 58 23.67 -11.25 -0.58
C ASN A 58 22.66 -11.27 0.57
N ILE A 59 21.38 -11.47 0.26
CA ILE A 59 20.33 -11.54 1.28
C ILE A 59 20.42 -12.88 2.03
N VAL A 60 20.80 -12.83 3.30
CA VAL A 60 20.89 -14.00 4.21
C VAL A 60 19.58 -14.21 4.96
N SER A 61 18.85 -13.13 5.28
CA SER A 61 17.57 -13.24 5.99
C SER A 61 16.62 -12.09 5.70
N ARG A 62 15.32 -12.39 5.84
CA ARG A 62 14.20 -11.44 5.90
C ARG A 62 13.36 -11.61 7.17
N ASP A 63 13.82 -12.43 8.11
CA ASP A 63 13.06 -12.80 9.30
C ASP A 63 13.19 -11.73 10.40
N ILE A 64 12.08 -11.13 10.79
CA ILE A 64 12.08 -9.94 11.66
C ILE A 64 12.76 -10.23 13.01
N PRO A 65 12.41 -11.27 13.78
CA PRO A 65 13.03 -11.52 15.08
C PRO A 65 14.54 -11.78 14.97
N ARG A 66 14.98 -12.51 13.94
CA ARG A 66 16.41 -12.75 13.70
C ARG A 66 17.15 -11.45 13.41
N ILE A 67 16.60 -10.61 12.55
CA ILE A 67 17.20 -9.33 12.17
C ILE A 67 17.25 -8.38 13.36
N LEU A 68 16.15 -8.27 14.12
CA LEU A 68 16.09 -7.48 15.35
C LEU A 68 17.11 -7.95 16.40
N GLY A 69 17.36 -9.26 16.49
CA GLY A 69 18.40 -9.83 17.33
C GLY A 69 19.81 -9.35 16.93
N ALA A 70 20.11 -9.29 15.62
CA ALA A 70 21.40 -8.86 15.11
C ALA A 70 21.63 -7.34 15.27
N ILE A 71 20.61 -6.51 15.04
CA ILE A 71 20.74 -5.05 15.11
C ILE A 71 20.60 -4.49 16.53
N LYS A 72 20.32 -5.32 17.54
CA LYS A 72 20.19 -4.88 18.93
C LYS A 72 21.44 -4.10 19.41
N ALA A 73 21.22 -2.91 19.95
CA ALA A 73 22.26 -2.03 20.48
C ALA A 73 21.79 -1.40 21.80
N ASP A 74 22.74 -1.10 22.67
CA ASP A 74 22.50 -0.45 23.96
C ASP A 74 23.00 1.01 23.90
N SER A 75 22.62 1.84 24.87
CA SER A 75 22.99 3.26 24.89
C SER A 75 24.49 3.55 24.94
N THR A 76 25.30 2.56 25.31
CA THR A 76 26.76 2.63 25.37
C THR A 76 27.44 2.10 24.09
N THR A 77 26.68 1.58 23.13
CA THR A 77 27.25 1.06 21.87
C THR A 77 27.77 2.22 21.01
N PRO A 78 29.07 2.25 20.67
CA PRO A 78 29.62 3.33 19.85
C PRO A 78 29.13 3.20 18.41
N SER A 79 28.79 4.34 17.80
CA SER A 79 28.56 4.40 16.36
C SER A 79 29.91 4.35 15.62
N LEU A 80 29.96 3.55 14.56
CA LEU A 80 31.08 3.50 13.63
C LEU A 80 30.82 4.37 12.40
N THR A 81 31.87 4.58 11.61
CA THR A 81 31.76 5.25 10.31
C THR A 81 31.31 4.23 9.27
N VAL A 82 30.30 4.59 8.48
CA VAL A 82 29.78 3.74 7.41
C VAL A 82 30.83 3.59 6.30
N ARG A 83 31.20 2.36 5.95
CA ARG A 83 32.09 2.04 4.82
C ARG A 83 31.55 2.57 3.48
N LYS A 84 32.45 2.89 2.55
CA LYS A 84 32.08 3.48 1.24
C LYS A 84 31.22 2.52 0.39
N GLU A 85 31.45 1.22 0.50
CA GLU A 85 30.72 0.19 -0.25
C GLU A 85 29.28 0.00 0.26
N HIS A 86 28.97 0.40 1.50
CA HIS A 86 27.66 0.21 2.14
C HIS A 86 26.50 0.73 1.28
N ASN A 87 26.63 1.94 0.75
CA ASN A 87 25.55 2.55 -0.03
C ASN A 87 25.25 1.77 -1.32
N SER A 88 26.25 1.12 -1.92
CA SER A 88 26.06 0.29 -3.11
C SER A 88 25.21 -0.96 -2.78
N ALA A 89 25.44 -1.59 -1.63
CA ALA A 89 24.65 -2.72 -1.15
C ALA A 89 23.20 -2.29 -0.85
N VAL A 90 23.01 -1.16 -0.15
CA VAL A 90 21.69 -0.60 0.15
C VAL A 90 20.91 -0.27 -1.14
N MET A 91 21.56 0.34 -2.13
CA MET A 91 20.91 0.68 -3.39
C MET A 91 20.54 -0.55 -4.22
N ARG A 92 21.34 -1.62 -4.19
CA ARG A 92 21.00 -2.90 -4.82
C ARG A 92 19.75 -3.52 -4.20
N VAL A 93 19.63 -3.50 -2.87
CA VAL A 93 18.40 -3.94 -2.17
C VAL A 93 17.21 -3.05 -2.53
N LYS A 94 17.40 -1.72 -2.62
CA LYS A 94 16.35 -0.80 -3.05
C LYS A 94 15.78 -1.19 -4.43
N CYS A 95 16.66 -1.50 -5.38
CA CYS A 95 16.25 -1.92 -6.73
C CYS A 95 15.45 -3.23 -6.70
N GLN A 96 15.93 -4.25 -5.97
CA GLN A 96 15.21 -5.53 -5.82
C GLN A 96 13.85 -5.34 -5.15
N PHE A 97 13.79 -4.51 -4.11
CA PHE A 97 12.53 -4.20 -3.44
C PHE A 97 11.56 -3.46 -4.37
N ALA A 98 12.05 -2.55 -5.22
CA ALA A 98 11.23 -1.88 -6.21
C ALA A 98 10.64 -2.85 -7.25
N GLU A 99 11.40 -3.86 -7.68
CA GLU A 99 10.89 -4.93 -8.54
C GLU A 99 9.82 -5.76 -7.83
N GLU A 100 10.04 -6.15 -6.57
CA GLU A 100 9.06 -6.88 -5.76
C GLU A 100 7.74 -6.09 -5.61
N VAL A 101 7.84 -4.78 -5.38
CA VAL A 101 6.69 -3.88 -5.30
C VAL A 101 5.92 -3.82 -6.63
N LYS A 102 6.62 -3.76 -7.76
CA LYS A 102 6.00 -3.81 -9.10
C LYS A 102 5.27 -5.13 -9.34
N HIS A 103 5.90 -6.26 -9.01
CA HIS A 103 5.26 -7.58 -9.13
C HIS A 103 4.00 -7.66 -8.28
N ARG A 104 4.07 -7.21 -7.02
CA ARG A 104 2.89 -7.16 -6.13
C ARG A 104 1.78 -6.26 -6.67
N GLN A 105 2.12 -5.13 -7.28
CA GLN A 105 1.14 -4.25 -7.90
C GLN A 105 0.48 -4.94 -9.11
N ALA A 106 1.27 -5.54 -9.99
CA ALA A 106 0.76 -6.27 -11.15
C ALA A 106 -0.12 -7.45 -10.72
N GLU A 107 0.24 -8.19 -9.68
CA GLU A 107 -0.59 -9.26 -9.11
C GLU A 107 -1.90 -8.72 -8.53
N ARG A 108 -1.88 -7.57 -7.85
CA ARG A 108 -3.11 -6.93 -7.34
C ARG A 108 -4.02 -6.47 -8.47
N GLU A 109 -3.45 -5.92 -9.54
CA GLU A 109 -4.16 -5.46 -10.73
C GLU A 109 -4.75 -6.64 -11.51
N PHE A 110 -3.98 -7.71 -11.69
CA PHE A 110 -4.41 -8.92 -12.39
C PHE A 110 -5.46 -9.72 -11.60
N ASN A 111 -5.34 -9.78 -10.26
CA ASN A 111 -6.28 -10.48 -9.39
C ASN A 111 -7.47 -9.63 -8.93
N GLN A 112 -7.82 -8.54 -9.63
CA GLN A 112 -8.99 -7.71 -9.31
C GLN A 112 -10.31 -8.49 -9.47
N ARG A 113 -10.67 -9.26 -8.43
CA ARG A 113 -12.00 -9.86 -8.29
C ARG A 113 -12.96 -8.82 -7.72
N LEU A 114 -14.14 -8.69 -8.33
CA LEU A 114 -15.22 -7.85 -7.82
C LEU A 114 -15.51 -8.16 -6.34
N THR A 115 -15.57 -7.13 -5.51
CA THR A 115 -15.93 -7.27 -4.10
C THR A 115 -17.36 -7.82 -3.95
N GLN A 116 -17.71 -8.33 -2.77
CA GLN A 116 -19.07 -8.82 -2.50
C GLN A 116 -20.12 -7.69 -2.67
N GLY A 117 -19.77 -6.46 -2.27
CA GLY A 117 -20.61 -5.27 -2.47
C GLY A 117 -20.80 -4.95 -3.96
N GLN A 118 -19.72 -4.93 -4.74
CA GLN A 118 -19.81 -4.73 -6.19
C GLN A 118 -20.64 -5.82 -6.87
N ARG A 119 -20.43 -7.11 -6.53
CA ARG A 119 -21.22 -8.22 -7.08
C ARG A 119 -22.72 -8.08 -6.77
N TYR A 120 -23.05 -7.68 -5.54
CA TYR A 120 -24.45 -7.42 -5.15
C TYR A 120 -25.05 -6.30 -6.00
N ILE A 121 -24.37 -5.17 -6.10
CA ILE A 121 -24.87 -3.99 -6.81
C ILE A 121 -25.03 -4.24 -8.30
N LEU A 122 -24.03 -4.86 -8.94
CA LEU A 122 -24.12 -5.21 -10.37
C LEU A 122 -25.26 -6.17 -10.66
N ARG A 123 -25.57 -7.09 -9.73
CA ARG A 123 -26.74 -7.96 -9.83
C ARG A 123 -28.05 -7.16 -9.75
N GLU A 124 -28.18 -6.29 -8.75
CA GLU A 124 -29.39 -5.48 -8.56
C GLU A 124 -29.61 -4.49 -9.71
N LEU A 125 -28.55 -3.82 -10.19
CA LEU A 125 -28.62 -2.94 -11.35
C LEU A 125 -29.10 -3.69 -12.60
N ARG A 126 -28.65 -4.94 -12.81
CA ARG A 126 -29.11 -5.76 -13.93
C ARG A 126 -30.59 -6.13 -13.81
N ILE A 127 -31.09 -6.37 -12.60
CA ILE A 127 -32.52 -6.62 -12.35
C ILE A 127 -33.31 -5.34 -12.62
N PHE A 128 -32.86 -4.21 -12.07
CA PHE A 128 -33.48 -2.91 -12.25
C PHE A 128 -33.54 -2.48 -13.72
N PHE A 129 -32.45 -2.68 -14.48
CA PHE A 129 -32.38 -2.39 -15.92
C PHE A 129 -33.47 -3.11 -16.72
N LYS A 130 -33.83 -4.35 -16.34
CA LYS A 130 -34.88 -5.12 -17.02
C LYS A 130 -36.30 -4.60 -16.74
N LEU A 131 -36.50 -3.91 -15.62
CA LEU A 131 -37.81 -3.42 -15.19
C LEU A 131 -38.11 -2.02 -15.72
N ILE A 132 -37.09 -1.28 -16.14
CA ILE A 132 -37.21 0.09 -16.64
C ILE A 132 -37.55 0.09 -18.13
N THR A 133 -38.51 0.93 -18.52
CA THR A 133 -38.85 1.21 -19.92
C THR A 133 -38.20 2.48 -20.46
N ASP A 134 -37.82 3.41 -19.58
CA ASP A 134 -37.20 4.69 -19.92
C ASP A 134 -35.74 4.50 -20.41
N GLU A 135 -35.47 4.89 -21.64
CA GLU A 135 -34.16 4.77 -22.27
C GLU A 135 -33.10 5.71 -21.67
N GLU A 136 -33.49 6.88 -21.15
CA GLU A 136 -32.54 7.79 -20.50
C GLU A 136 -32.02 7.18 -19.19
N VAL A 137 -32.93 6.62 -18.40
CA VAL A 137 -32.59 5.94 -17.14
C VAL A 137 -31.75 4.69 -17.42
N LYS A 138 -32.05 3.92 -18.46
CA LYS A 138 -31.20 2.80 -18.91
C LYS A 138 -29.79 3.25 -19.28
N GLY A 139 -29.66 4.39 -19.96
CA GLY A 139 -28.36 5.00 -20.26
C GLY A 139 -27.55 5.27 -18.99
N GLN A 140 -28.18 5.86 -17.98
CA GLN A 140 -27.53 6.11 -16.68
C GLN A 140 -27.14 4.80 -15.97
N VAL A 141 -28.00 3.78 -15.98
CA VAL A 141 -27.68 2.46 -15.39
C VAL A 141 -26.44 1.84 -16.05
N ASN A 142 -26.30 1.93 -17.38
CA ASN A 142 -25.14 1.40 -18.09
C ASN A 142 -23.83 2.12 -17.68
N ILE A 143 -23.88 3.44 -17.49
CA ILE A 143 -22.74 4.23 -17.00
C ILE A 143 -22.34 3.78 -15.60
N LEU A 144 -23.33 3.62 -14.70
CA LEU A 144 -23.09 3.14 -13.34
C LEU A 144 -22.54 1.71 -13.35
N GLU A 145 -23.08 0.80 -14.16
CA GLU A 145 -22.59 -0.59 -14.25
C GLU A 145 -21.12 -0.62 -14.70
N LYS A 146 -20.77 0.14 -15.74
CA LYS A 146 -19.40 0.25 -16.24
C LYS A 146 -18.45 0.80 -15.17
N THR A 147 -18.89 1.84 -14.46
CA THR A 147 -18.11 2.47 -13.38
C THR A 147 -17.91 1.51 -12.22
N PHE A 148 -18.98 0.91 -11.68
CA PHE A 148 -18.90 0.05 -10.49
C PHE A 148 -18.24 -1.31 -10.73
N ARG A 149 -18.03 -1.70 -11.99
CA ARG A 149 -17.25 -2.89 -12.37
C ARG A 149 -15.74 -2.67 -12.25
N SER A 150 -15.29 -1.42 -12.20
CA SER A 150 -13.89 -1.05 -12.12
C SER A 150 -13.32 -1.27 -10.71
N SER A 151 -11.99 -1.17 -10.54
CA SER A 151 -11.40 -1.14 -9.21
C SER A 151 -11.92 0.07 -8.43
N MET A 152 -12.26 -0.13 -7.16
CA MET A 152 -12.88 0.86 -6.29
C MET A 152 -11.96 1.19 -5.12
N ILE A 153 -11.84 2.48 -4.78
CA ILE A 153 -11.16 2.88 -3.54
C ILE A 153 -11.90 2.35 -2.31
N GLN A 154 -11.18 2.18 -1.21
CA GLN A 154 -11.71 1.52 -0.02
C GLN A 154 -12.94 2.23 0.59
N VAL A 155 -13.00 3.57 0.49
CA VAL A 155 -14.13 4.37 1.00
C VAL A 155 -15.42 3.98 0.28
N ILE A 156 -15.40 3.95 -1.06
CA ILE A 156 -16.54 3.51 -1.86
C ILE A 156 -16.88 2.06 -1.55
N ASN A 157 -15.89 1.17 -1.46
CA ASN A 157 -16.15 -0.23 -1.09
C ASN A 157 -16.86 -0.38 0.27
N ARG A 158 -16.64 0.52 1.23
CA ARG A 158 -17.39 0.53 2.50
C ARG A 158 -18.84 0.96 2.27
N GLU A 159 -19.07 2.03 1.52
CA GLU A 159 -20.41 2.51 1.14
C GLU A 159 -21.21 1.42 0.39
N LEU A 160 -20.60 0.78 -0.61
CA LEU A 160 -21.23 -0.34 -1.34
C LEU A 160 -21.59 -1.52 -0.43
N ASN A 161 -20.76 -1.79 0.59
CA ASN A 161 -21.07 -2.83 1.58
C ASN A 161 -22.18 -2.42 2.54
N ILE A 162 -22.33 -1.14 2.87
CA ILE A 162 -23.46 -0.62 3.66
C ILE A 162 -24.76 -0.80 2.86
N LEU A 163 -24.77 -0.42 1.58
CA LEU A 163 -25.93 -0.62 0.71
C LEU A 163 -26.35 -2.11 0.64
N ARG A 164 -25.36 -3.01 0.52
CA ARG A 164 -25.60 -4.46 0.55
C ARG A 164 -26.18 -4.93 1.89
N ARG A 165 -25.62 -4.50 3.02
CA ARG A 165 -26.06 -4.92 4.36
C ARG A 165 -27.48 -4.46 4.66
N ASN A 166 -27.84 -3.27 4.19
CA ASN A 166 -29.16 -2.68 4.36
C ASN A 166 -30.17 -3.17 3.32
N GLY A 167 -29.75 -3.96 2.33
CA GLY A 167 -30.65 -4.60 1.37
C GLY A 167 -31.30 -3.63 0.37
N PHE A 168 -30.62 -2.53 0.03
CA PHE A 168 -31.13 -1.59 -0.97
C PHE A 168 -31.31 -2.27 -2.34
N ILE A 169 -32.44 -2.00 -3.01
CA ILE A 169 -32.80 -2.56 -4.33
C ILE A 169 -33.50 -1.50 -5.21
N GLY A 170 -33.61 -1.79 -6.51
CA GLY A 170 -34.42 -1.01 -7.45
C GLY A 170 -34.06 0.49 -7.52
N GLN A 171 -35.08 1.34 -7.54
CA GLN A 171 -34.93 2.80 -7.67
C GLN A 171 -34.15 3.42 -6.51
N GLU A 172 -34.34 2.91 -5.29
CA GLU A 172 -33.67 3.44 -4.10
C GLU A 172 -32.17 3.17 -4.17
N LEU A 173 -31.78 1.95 -4.57
CA LEU A 173 -30.39 1.62 -4.84
C LEU A 173 -29.81 2.51 -5.94
N PHE A 174 -30.54 2.69 -7.05
CA PHE A 174 -30.10 3.54 -8.15
C PHE A 174 -29.82 4.97 -7.69
N ASN A 175 -30.73 5.59 -6.93
CA ASN A 175 -30.54 6.94 -6.42
C ASN A 175 -29.30 7.06 -5.52
N GLN A 176 -29.08 6.09 -4.64
CA GLN A 176 -27.89 6.03 -3.79
C GLN A 176 -26.61 5.90 -4.62
N LEU A 177 -26.61 5.09 -5.68
CA LEU A 177 -25.46 4.94 -6.56
C LEU A 177 -25.18 6.20 -7.37
N VAL A 178 -26.20 6.91 -7.83
CA VAL A 178 -26.06 8.23 -8.48
C VAL A 178 -25.45 9.23 -7.50
N GLN A 179 -25.88 9.23 -6.24
CA GLN A 179 -25.32 10.09 -5.21
C GLN A 179 -23.83 9.78 -4.99
N ILE A 180 -23.47 8.51 -4.81
CA ILE A 180 -22.07 8.07 -4.66
C ILE A 180 -21.24 8.48 -5.90
N TYR A 181 -21.77 8.27 -7.11
CA TYR A 181 -21.12 8.62 -8.36
C TYR A 181 -20.80 10.12 -8.46
N ARG A 182 -21.74 10.98 -8.02
CA ARG A 182 -21.55 12.44 -7.99
C ARG A 182 -20.62 12.88 -6.86
N GLN A 183 -20.81 12.34 -5.65
CA GLN A 183 -20.04 12.70 -4.46
C GLN A 183 -18.53 12.46 -4.64
N HIS A 184 -18.17 11.39 -5.35
CA HIS A 184 -16.77 11.03 -5.60
C HIS A 184 -16.28 11.46 -7.00
N ASN A 185 -17.01 12.33 -7.72
CA ASN A 185 -16.67 12.82 -9.07
C ASN A 185 -16.26 11.71 -10.06
N MET A 186 -16.94 10.56 -10.02
CA MET A 186 -16.54 9.37 -10.78
C MET A 186 -16.65 9.53 -12.30
N HIS A 187 -17.29 10.59 -12.78
CA HIS A 187 -17.36 10.93 -14.20
C HIS A 187 -15.97 11.25 -14.79
N GLU A 188 -15.06 11.80 -13.99
CA GLU A 188 -13.67 12.05 -14.42
C GLU A 188 -12.89 10.73 -14.59
N TRP A 189 -13.29 9.66 -13.90
CA TRP A 189 -12.59 8.38 -13.92
C TRP A 189 -12.80 7.63 -15.25
N LEU A 190 -13.96 7.81 -15.89
CA LEU A 190 -14.27 7.23 -17.19
C LEU A 190 -13.56 7.96 -18.34
N ASN A 191 -13.38 9.28 -18.22
CA ASN A 191 -12.79 10.11 -19.27
C ASN A 191 -11.27 10.02 -19.33
N ASN A 192 -10.61 9.81 -18.20
CA ASN A 192 -9.15 9.90 -18.16
C ASN A 192 -8.42 8.58 -18.51
N ASN A 193 -9.11 7.45 -18.72
CA ASN A 193 -8.52 6.08 -18.78
C ASN A 193 -7.63 5.71 -17.57
N SER A 194 -7.28 6.66 -16.72
CA SER A 194 -6.93 6.48 -15.34
C SER A 194 -8.23 6.26 -14.57
N LEU A 195 -8.58 4.98 -14.43
CA LEU A 195 -8.98 4.48 -13.11
C LEU A 195 -8.21 5.27 -12.05
N PRO A 196 -8.80 5.64 -10.88
CA PRO A 196 -8.00 6.18 -9.79
C PRO A 196 -6.86 5.20 -9.64
N THR A 197 -5.66 5.62 -10.08
CA THR A 197 -4.55 4.70 -10.23
C THR A 197 -4.43 4.13 -8.84
N LEU A 198 -4.43 2.80 -8.73
CA LEU A 198 -3.91 2.19 -7.51
C LEU A 198 -2.63 2.97 -7.26
N SER A 199 -2.66 3.78 -6.21
CA SER A 199 -1.62 4.75 -5.94
C SER A 199 -0.31 3.99 -6.02
N VAL A 200 0.54 4.39 -6.96
CA VAL A 200 1.75 3.61 -7.23
C VAL A 200 2.61 3.77 -5.98
N PRO A 201 2.78 2.70 -5.18
CA PRO A 201 3.52 2.84 -3.95
C PRO A 201 4.98 3.11 -4.30
N ILE A 202 5.59 4.09 -3.62
CA ILE A 202 6.95 4.54 -3.88
C ILE A 202 7.89 3.74 -2.98
N PRO A 203 8.81 2.92 -3.55
CA PRO A 203 9.78 2.18 -2.77
C PRO A 203 10.85 3.13 -2.21
N ILE A 204 10.93 3.23 -0.89
CA ILE A 204 11.86 4.07 -0.15
C ILE A 204 12.68 3.23 0.83
N ILE A 205 13.87 3.72 1.17
CA ILE A 205 14.67 3.17 2.27
C ILE A 205 14.39 3.99 3.51
N ILE A 206 13.86 3.36 4.55
CA ILE A 206 13.61 4.01 5.84
C ILE A 206 14.93 4.21 6.59
N CYS A 207 15.69 3.14 6.80
CA CYS A 207 17.01 3.18 7.44
C CYS A 207 17.87 1.99 7.00
N SER A 208 19.16 2.04 7.31
CA SER A 208 20.08 0.91 7.15
C SER A 208 21.23 1.01 8.15
N GLU A 209 21.77 -0.13 8.56
CA GLU A 209 22.88 -0.22 9.49
C GLU A 209 23.95 -1.18 8.95
N ALA A 210 25.23 -0.77 8.98
CA ALA A 210 26.35 -1.68 8.75
C ALA A 210 26.73 -2.40 10.06
N LEU A 211 26.98 -3.69 9.96
CA LEU A 211 27.44 -4.56 11.05
C LEU A 211 28.88 -4.95 10.72
N GLU A 212 29.85 -4.47 11.50
CA GLU A 212 31.29 -4.66 11.26
C GLU A 212 32.00 -5.48 12.34
#